data_AF-A0AAU2X8E6-F1
#
_entry.id   AF-A0AAU2X8E6-F1
#
_cell.length_a   1.000
_cell.length_b   1.000
_cell.length_c   1.000
_cell.angle_alpha   90.00
_cell.angle_beta   90.00
_cell.angle_gamma   90.00
#
_symmetry.space_group_name_H-M   'P 1'
#
loop_
_entity.id
_entity.type
_entity.pdbx_description
1 polymer ?
#
loop_
_entity_poly.entity_id
_entity_poly.type
_entity_poly.pdbx_seq_one_letter_code
_entity_poly.pdbx_strand_id
1 'polypeptide(L)'
;MRYTRRSVVNLTPAEPGWDLELTRPGAESALCPVIGWAVVVVDTTPGGDVETAIEPAFVYEGAVFTPGEFAHAIGELEYALIEPED
;
A
#
# COMPACT_ATOMS: atom_id res chain seq x y z
N MET A 1 22.50 -2.96 6.38
CA MET A 1 21.63 -1.87 5.89
C MET A 1 20.60 -1.60 6.97
N ARG A 2 20.26 -0.34 7.23
CA ARG A 2 19.19 0.02 8.18
C ARG A 2 17.93 0.28 7.37
N TYR A 3 16.91 -0.54 7.55
CA TYR A 3 15.62 -0.29 6.92
C TYR A 3 14.91 0.85 7.66
N THR A 4 14.18 1.67 6.91
CA THR A 4 13.30 2.70 7.47
C THR A 4 11.86 2.25 7.34
N ARG A 5 11.02 2.70 8.27
CA ARG A 5 9.56 2.46 8.20
C ARG A 5 9.02 2.94 6.84
N ARG A 6 8.13 2.13 6.25
CA ARG A 6 7.57 2.25 4.88
C ARG A 6 8.52 1.90 3.74
N SER A 7 9.73 1.41 4.01
CA SER A 7 10.57 0.84 2.95
C SER A 7 9.91 -0.40 2.35
N VAL A 8 9.80 -0.45 1.03
CA VAL A 8 9.45 -1.67 0.30
C VAL A 8 10.69 -2.54 0.19
N VAL A 9 10.61 -3.77 0.70
CA VAL A 9 11.74 -4.73 0.66
C VAL A 9 11.53 -5.82 -0.39
N ASN A 10 10.29 -6.03 -0.85
CA ASN A 10 9.97 -6.93 -1.94
C ASN A 10 8.63 -6.52 -2.59
N LEU A 11 8.43 -6.91 -3.85
CA LEU A 11 7.20 -6.68 -4.60
C LEU A 11 6.89 -7.90 -5.47
N THR A 12 5.71 -8.47 -5.31
CA THR A 12 5.21 -9.55 -6.17
C THR A 12 4.09 -9.00 -7.07
N PRO A 13 4.07 -9.27 -8.38
CA PRO A 13 2.97 -8.83 -9.24
C PRO A 13 1.61 -9.37 -8.76
N ALA A 14 0.58 -8.54 -8.86
CA ALA A 14 -0.79 -8.97 -8.62
C ALA A 14 -1.36 -9.61 -9.87
N GLU A 15 -2.33 -10.51 -9.69
CA GLU A 15 -3.15 -10.94 -10.82
C GLU A 15 -3.97 -9.74 -11.35
N PRO A 16 -4.28 -9.70 -12.66
CA PRO A 16 -5.12 -8.62 -13.20
C PRO A 16 -6.51 -8.61 -12.57
N GLY A 17 -7.08 -7.42 -12.39
CA GLY A 17 -8.47 -7.23 -11.92
C GLY A 17 -8.63 -6.90 -10.45
N TRP A 18 -7.54 -6.86 -9.68
CA TRP A 18 -7.56 -6.36 -8.31
C TRP A 18 -7.63 -4.83 -8.30
N ASP A 19 -8.54 -4.28 -7.51
CA ASP A 19 -8.67 -2.85 -7.31
C ASP A 19 -8.62 -2.49 -5.82
N LEU A 20 -8.18 -1.26 -5.55
CA LEU A 20 -8.20 -0.66 -4.23
C LEU A 20 -9.15 0.54 -4.26
N GLU A 21 -10.24 0.47 -3.51
CA GLU A 21 -11.10 1.63 -3.29
C GLU A 21 -10.51 2.49 -2.18
N LEU A 22 -10.15 3.72 -2.52
CA LEU A 22 -9.62 4.71 -1.58
C LEU A 22 -10.71 5.72 -1.22
N THR A 23 -10.96 5.90 0.07
CA THR A 23 -11.89 6.90 0.59
C THR A 23 -11.12 7.92 1.42
N ARG A 24 -11.17 9.18 0.99
CA ARG A 24 -10.58 10.32 1.72
C ARG A 24 -11.68 11.11 2.42
N PRO A 25 -11.43 11.64 3.63
CA PRO A 25 -12.39 12.49 4.31
C PRO A 25 -12.83 13.67 3.44
N GLY A 26 -14.14 13.75 3.14
CA GLY A 26 -14.72 14.84 2.36
C GLY A 26 -14.50 14.75 0.83
N ALA A 27 -14.03 13.63 0.30
CA ALA A 27 -13.92 13.38 -1.13
C ALA A 27 -14.71 12.13 -1.56
N GLU A 28 -15.01 12.02 -2.85
CA GLU A 28 -15.54 10.79 -3.44
C GLU A 28 -14.47 9.69 -3.41
N SER A 29 -14.92 8.43 -3.35
CA SER A 29 -14.02 7.29 -3.40
C SER A 29 -13.38 7.17 -4.79
N ALA A 30 -12.15 6.65 -4.82
CA ALA A 30 -11.40 6.44 -6.05
C ALA A 30 -10.98 4.98 -6.16
N LEU A 31 -11.27 4.36 -7.31
CA LEU A 31 -10.79 3.02 -7.63
C LEU A 31 -9.39 3.10 -8.24
N CYS A 32 -8.47 2.35 -7.65
CA CYS A 32 -7.06 2.36 -8.02
C CYS A 32 -6.61 0.93 -8.34
N PRO A 33 -6.12 0.66 -9.57
CA PRO A 33 -5.65 -0.66 -9.92
C PRO A 33 -4.49 -1.11 -9.03
N VAL A 34 -4.59 -2.32 -8.50
CA VAL A 34 -3.49 -2.97 -7.77
C VAL A 34 -2.57 -3.64 -8.77
N ILE A 35 -1.29 -3.29 -8.71
CA ILE A 35 -0.25 -3.81 -9.61
C ILE A 35 0.64 -4.86 -8.93
N GLY A 36 0.59 -4.94 -7.60
CA GLY A 36 1.41 -5.88 -6.85
C GLY A 36 1.12 -5.94 -5.35
N TRP A 37 1.78 -6.89 -4.69
CA TRP A 37 1.79 -7.09 -3.26
C TRP A 37 3.18 -6.74 -2.73
N ALA A 38 3.27 -5.61 -2.03
CA ALA A 38 4.50 -5.09 -1.48
C ALA A 38 4.72 -5.62 -0.06
N VAL A 39 5.92 -6.15 0.21
CA VAL A 39 6.37 -6.38 1.60
C VAL A 39 6.98 -5.08 2.09
N VAL A 40 6.34 -4.47 3.09
CA VAL A 40 6.71 -3.16 3.64
C VAL A 40 7.21 -3.28 5.06
N VAL A 41 8.21 -2.48 5.44
CA VAL A 41 8.66 -2.37 6.83
C VAL A 41 7.67 -1.54 7.63
N VAL A 42 7.04 -2.14 8.64
CA VAL A 42 6.08 -1.43 9.50
C VAL A 42 6.72 -0.88 10.77
N ASP A 43 7.76 -1.56 11.29
CA ASP A 43 8.53 -1.09 12.44
C ASP A 43 9.96 -1.65 12.43
N THR A 44 10.84 -0.99 13.19
CA THR A 44 12.20 -1.46 13.46
C THR A 44 12.50 -1.34 14.95
N THR A 45 12.83 -2.44 15.61
CA THR A 45 13.13 -2.44 17.04
C THR A 45 14.54 -1.86 17.30
N PRO A 46 14.81 -1.35 18.52
CA PRO A 46 16.17 -0.92 18.90
C PRO A 46 17.22 -2.04 18.81
N GLY A 47 16.80 -3.31 18.88
CA GLY A 47 17.65 -4.49 18.73
C GLY A 47 18.02 -4.82 17.27
N GLY A 48 17.39 -4.15 16.30
CA GLY A 48 17.64 -4.35 14.88
C GLY A 48 16.67 -5.32 14.20
N ASP A 49 15.63 -5.79 14.89
CA ASP A 49 14.58 -6.59 14.28
C ASP A 49 13.71 -5.71 13.38
N VAL A 50 13.25 -6.28 12.27
CA VAL A 50 12.44 -5.61 11.27
C VAL A 50 11.09 -6.32 11.23
N GLU A 51 10.03 -5.59 11.53
CA GLU A 51 8.67 -6.08 11.34
C GLU A 51 8.18 -5.66 9.96
N THR A 52 7.51 -6.58 9.26
CA THR A 52 6.99 -6.35 7.92
C THR A 52 5.53 -6.74 7.80
N ALA A 53 4.80 -6.04 6.93
CA ALA A 53 3.46 -6.42 6.49
C ALA A 53 3.40 -6.54 4.97
N ILE A 54 2.34 -7.16 4.45
CA ILE A 54 2.03 -7.16 3.03
C ILE A 54 0.95 -6.11 2.78
N GLU A 55 1.22 -5.20 1.85
CA GLU A 55 0.31 -4.13 1.43
C GLU A 55 0.08 -4.19 -0.09
N PRO A 56 -1.11 -3.83 -0.59
CA PRO A 56 -1.32 -3.66 -2.02
C PRO A 56 -0.52 -2.47 -2.55
N ALA A 57 0.25 -2.65 -3.61
CA ALA A 57 0.84 -1.57 -4.38
C ALA A 57 -0.15 -1.18 -5.48
N PHE A 58 -0.60 0.07 -5.48
CA PHE A 58 -1.63 0.57 -6.40
C PHE A 58 -1.16 1.83 -7.14
N VAL A 59 -1.80 2.12 -8.27
CA VAL A 59 -1.52 3.32 -9.06
C VAL A 59 -2.55 4.41 -8.76
N TYR A 60 -2.07 5.60 -8.37
CA TYR A 60 -2.89 6.80 -8.20
C TYR A 60 -2.20 8.01 -8.85
N GLU A 61 -2.92 8.73 -9.71
CA GLU A 61 -2.42 9.92 -10.44
C GLU A 61 -1.06 9.69 -11.15
N GLY A 62 -0.82 8.48 -11.64
CA GLY A 62 0.40 8.11 -12.39
C GLY A 62 1.61 7.76 -11.51
N ALA A 63 1.45 7.71 -10.19
CA ALA A 63 2.46 7.23 -9.24
C ALA A 63 2.01 5.94 -8.56
N VAL A 64 2.97 5.17 -8.03
CA VAL A 64 2.73 3.93 -7.29
C VAL A 64 2.85 4.22 -5.81
N PHE A 65 1.90 3.73 -5.02
CA PHE A 65 1.89 3.85 -3.58
C PHE A 65 1.54 2.52 -2.91
N THR A 66 1.89 2.40 -1.64
CA THR A 66 1.22 1.49 -0.69
C THR A 66 0.32 2.30 0.24
N PRO A 67 -0.71 1.71 0.89
CA PRO A 67 -1.60 2.44 1.78
C PRO A 67 -0.87 3.19 2.89
N GLY A 68 0.16 2.59 3.50
CA GLY A 68 0.97 3.24 4.52
C GLY A 68 1.76 4.45 4.01
N GLU A 69 2.23 4.39 2.77
CA GLU A 69 2.89 5.54 2.12
C GLU A 69 1.89 6.64 1.76
N PHE A 70 0.77 6.27 1.14
CA PHE A 70 -0.25 7.22 0.71
C PHE A 70 -0.88 7.94 1.90
N ALA A 71 -1.28 7.21 2.94
CA ALA A 71 -1.77 7.78 4.19
C ALA A 71 -0.76 8.75 4.79
N HIS A 72 0.54 8.42 4.81
CA HIS A 72 1.55 9.37 5.30
C HIS A 72 1.61 10.67 4.47
N ALA A 73 1.35 10.61 3.17
CA ALA A 73 1.38 11.78 2.29
C ALA A 73 0.13 12.68 2.44
N ILE A 74 -1.04 12.08 2.67
CA ILE A 74 -2.33 12.82 2.67
C ILE A 74 -3.01 12.94 4.05
N GLY A 75 -2.52 12.22 5.06
CA GLY A 75 -3.10 12.15 6.40
C GLY A 75 -3.90 10.86 6.63
N GLU A 76 -5.22 11.00 6.77
CA GLU A 76 -6.11 9.86 7.06
C GLU A 76 -6.57 9.18 5.77
N LEU A 77 -6.57 7.85 5.78
CA LEU A 77 -6.95 7.02 4.64
C LEU A 77 -7.82 5.86 5.12
N GLU A 78 -9.01 5.74 4.55
CA GLU A 78 -9.79 4.50 4.55
C GLU A 78 -9.63 3.83 3.19
N TYR A 79 -9.46 2.50 3.19
CA TYR A 79 -9.40 1.76 1.93
C TYR A 79 -10.02 0.37 2.07
N ALA A 80 -10.55 -0.13 0.96
CA ALA A 80 -11.03 -1.49 0.80
C ALA A 80 -10.38 -2.13 -0.41
N LEU A 81 -9.98 -3.40 -0.27
CA LEU A 81 -9.47 -4.19 -1.38
C LEU A 81 -10.65 -4.88 -2.07
N ILE A 82 -10.71 -4.78 -3.39
CA ILE A 82 -11.74 -5.38 -4.23
C ILE A 82 -11.10 -6.53 -5.00
N GLU A 83 -11.68 -7.72 -4.84
CA GLU A 83 -11.24 -8.92 -5.54
C GLU A 83 -11.75 -8.92 -6.99
N PRO A 84 -10.99 -9.51 -7.95
CA PRO A 84 -11.47 -9.72 -9.30
C PRO A 84 -12.74 -10.58 -9.33
N GLU A 85 -13.65 -10.29 -10.25
CA GLU A 85 -14.78 -11.19 -10.54
C GLU A 85 -14.29 -12.41 -11.37
N ASP A 86 -14.77 -13.61 -11.03
CA ASP A 86 -14.43 -14.89 -11.68
C ASP A 86 -14.92 -14.99 -13.15
#